data_AF-A0A943RTX1-F1
#
_entry.id   AF-A0A943RTX1-F1
#
_cell.length_a   1.000
_cell.length_b   1.000
_cell.length_c   1.000
_cell.angle_alpha   90.00
_cell.angle_beta   90.00
_cell.angle_gamma   90.00
#
_symmetry.space_group_name_H-M   'P 1'
#
loop_
_entity.id
_entity.type
_entity.pdbx_description
1 polymer ?
#
loop_
_entity_poly.entity_id
_entity_poly.type
_entity_poly.pdbx_seq_one_letter_code
_entity_poly.pdbx_strand_id
1 'polypeptide(L)'
;MFLPIIAMLTQDLLLVRIAIMIPSYNGGGGGILAVALCVDMYLVRRFKWAQCVVIALAAAITTGGTLNNLFTTNYEWMMVFAIIPIMLYNGERGKGSKYFFYLFYPAHIYILYLISYFMSR
;
A
#
# COMPACT_ATOMS: atom_id res chain seq x y z
N MET A 1 -17.49 2.37 -7.08
CA MET A 1 -16.56 3.50 -6.86
C MET A 1 -17.18 4.64 -6.04
N PHE A 2 -18.37 5.14 -6.37
CA PHE A 2 -19.09 6.17 -5.57
C PHE A 2 -20.00 5.62 -4.46
N LEU A 3 -20.28 4.31 -4.46
CA LEU A 3 -21.18 3.65 -3.52
C LEU A 3 -20.84 3.91 -2.03
N PRO A 4 -19.57 3.95 -1.58
CA PRO A 4 -19.23 4.28 -0.20
C PRO A 4 -19.50 5.73 0.17
N ILE A 5 -19.33 6.66 -0.79
CA ILE A 5 -19.61 8.09 -0.59
C ILE A 5 -21.12 8.30 -0.47
N ILE A 6 -21.89 7.68 -1.36
CA ILE A 6 -23.35 7.72 -1.34
C ILE A 6 -23.87 7.10 -0.04
N ALA A 7 -23.32 5.96 0.38
CA ALA A 7 -23.68 5.30 1.63
C ALA A 7 -23.35 6.14 2.88
N MET A 8 -22.21 6.86 2.89
CA MET A 8 -21.88 7.81 3.97
C MET A 8 -22.79 9.03 3.98
N LEU A 9 -23.22 9.51 2.80
CA LEU A 9 -24.11 10.66 2.63
C LEU A 9 -25.57 10.33 3.00
N THR A 10 -26.04 9.11 2.73
CA THR A 10 -27.41 8.68 3.06
C THR A 10 -27.56 8.13 4.48
N GLN A 11 -26.46 7.90 5.23
CA GLN A 11 -26.45 7.33 6.59
C GLN A 11 -27.14 5.96 6.73
N ASP A 12 -27.44 5.29 5.61
CA ASP A 12 -28.10 3.99 5.59
C ASP A 12 -27.13 2.88 5.99
N LEU A 13 -27.36 2.29 7.17
CA LEU A 13 -26.50 1.25 7.76
C LEU A 13 -26.29 0.04 6.84
N LEU A 14 -27.29 -0.30 6.04
CA LEU A 14 -27.27 -1.44 5.13
C LEU A 14 -26.34 -1.17 3.92
N LEU A 15 -26.43 0.04 3.35
CA LEU A 15 -25.57 0.46 2.25
C LEU A 15 -24.11 0.63 2.69
N VAL A 16 -23.87 1.14 3.90
CA VAL A 16 -22.50 1.26 4.47
C VAL A 16 -21.86 -0.12 4.62
N ARG A 17 -22.58 -1.11 5.14
CA ARG A 17 -22.06 -2.49 5.32
C ARG A 17 -21.74 -3.17 3.98
N ILE A 18 -22.57 -2.97 2.97
CA ILE A 18 -22.31 -3.48 1.62
C ILE A 18 -21.12 -2.76 0.97
N ALA A 19 -21.01 -1.45 1.17
CA ALA A 19 -19.95 -0.64 0.58
C ALA A 19 -18.56 -0.96 1.16
N ILE A 20 -18.47 -1.36 2.44
CA ILE A 20 -17.20 -1.78 3.08
C ILE A 20 -16.70 -3.12 2.51
N MET A 21 -17.60 -4.00 2.05
CA MET A 21 -17.21 -5.26 1.40
C MET A 21 -16.65 -5.05 -0.01
N ILE A 22 -16.93 -3.92 -0.66
CA ILE A 22 -16.40 -3.59 -1.98
C ILE A 22 -15.10 -2.80 -1.77
N PRO A 23 -13.95 -3.26 -2.32
CA PRO A 23 -12.70 -2.52 -2.27
C PRO A 23 -12.93 -1.10 -2.80
N SER A 24 -12.76 -0.11 -1.93
CA SER A 24 -13.01 1.30 -2.23
C SER A 24 -11.75 2.13 -2.02
N TYR A 25 -11.64 3.21 -2.79
CA TYR A 25 -10.50 4.13 -2.72
C TYR A 25 -10.33 4.83 -1.37
N ASN A 26 -11.28 4.69 -0.44
CA ASN A 26 -11.21 5.25 0.92
C ASN A 26 -11.04 4.16 1.99
N GLY A 27 -11.17 2.88 1.66
CA GLY A 27 -11.17 1.78 2.64
C GLY A 27 -9.81 1.09 2.85
N GLY A 28 -8.83 1.29 1.97
CA GLY A 28 -7.47 0.76 2.13
C GLY A 28 -6.49 1.86 2.56
N GLY A 29 -5.53 1.53 3.43
CA GLY A 29 -4.48 2.43 3.94
C GLY A 29 -3.49 2.89 2.87
N GLY A 30 -3.99 3.67 1.93
CA GLY A 30 -3.25 4.25 0.81
C GLY A 30 -4.18 4.95 -0.17
N GLY A 31 -5.46 4.58 -0.19
CA GLY A 31 -6.55 5.27 -0.89
C GLY A 31 -6.21 5.96 -2.22
N ILE A 32 -6.60 7.24 -2.34
CA ILE A 32 -6.33 8.06 -3.54
C ILE A 32 -4.83 8.31 -3.75
N LEU A 33 -4.05 8.34 -2.67
CA LEU A 33 -2.60 8.59 -2.72
C LEU A 33 -1.84 7.45 -3.40
N ALA A 34 -2.26 6.20 -3.18
CA ALA A 34 -1.68 5.03 -3.83
C ALA A 34 -1.94 5.05 -5.35
N VAL A 35 -3.14 5.46 -5.77
CA VAL A 35 -3.48 5.61 -7.19
C VAL A 35 -2.65 6.72 -7.83
N ALA A 36 -2.54 7.87 -7.16
CA ALA A 36 -1.70 8.99 -7.62
C ALA A 36 -0.23 8.56 -7.74
N LEU A 37 0.31 7.88 -6.72
CA LEU A 37 1.67 7.33 -6.74
C LEU A 37 1.91 6.37 -7.90
N CYS A 38 0.96 5.51 -8.23
CA CYS A 38 1.09 4.62 -9.39
C CYS A 38 1.20 5.40 -10.70
N VAL A 39 0.39 6.45 -10.87
CA VAL A 39 0.44 7.32 -12.05
C VAL A 39 1.74 8.11 -12.10
N ASP A 40 2.13 8.73 -10.98
CA ASP A 40 3.37 9.51 -10.89
C ASP A 40 4.58 8.64 -11.21
N MET A 41 4.66 7.44 -10.62
CA MET A 41 5.72 6.46 -10.89
C MET A 41 5.80 6.03 -12.35
N TYR A 42 4.65 5.94 -13.03
CA TYR A 42 4.59 5.62 -14.44
C TYR A 42 5.14 6.78 -15.29
N LEU A 43 4.79 8.02 -14.95
CA LEU A 43 5.25 9.22 -15.66
C LEU A 43 6.75 9.47 -15.45
N VAL A 44 7.26 9.34 -14.22
CA VAL A 44 8.67 9.58 -13.89
C VAL A 44 9.58 8.36 -14.12
N ARG A 45 9.07 7.30 -14.77
CA ARG A 45 9.78 6.03 -14.99
C ARG A 45 11.15 6.15 -15.65
N ARG A 46 11.40 7.23 -16.40
CA ARG A 46 12.69 7.47 -17.07
C ARG A 46 13.80 7.83 -16.09
N PHE A 47 13.49 8.44 -14.96
CA PHE A 47 14.47 9.03 -14.05
C PHE A 47 14.37 8.43 -12.65
N LYS A 48 15.36 7.63 -12.25
CA LYS A 48 15.41 6.97 -10.93
C LYS A 48 15.37 7.98 -9.77
N TRP A 49 16.05 9.12 -9.93
CA TRP A 49 16.05 10.19 -8.93
C TRP A 49 14.65 10.81 -8.77
N ALA A 50 13.91 10.99 -9.86
CA ALA A 50 12.55 11.53 -9.82
C ALA A 50 11.59 10.55 -9.12
N GLN A 51 11.76 9.24 -9.33
CA GLN A 51 11.02 8.22 -8.56
C GLN A 51 11.30 8.31 -7.06
N CYS A 52 12.56 8.54 -6.67
CA CYS A 52 12.92 8.71 -5.26
C CYS A 52 12.25 9.95 -4.65
N VAL A 53 12.21 11.07 -5.39
CA VAL A 53 11.55 12.30 -4.95
C VAL A 53 10.05 12.10 -4.77
N VAL A 54 9.39 11.41 -5.71
CA VAL A 54 7.95 11.11 -5.61
C VAL A 54 7.64 10.24 -4.37
N ILE A 55 8.45 9.22 -4.08
CA ILE A 55 8.28 8.38 -2.88
C ILE A 55 8.47 9.20 -1.61
N ALA A 56 9.52 10.02 -1.56
CA ALA A 56 9.83 10.84 -0.40
C ALA A 56 8.71 11.87 -0.12
N LEU A 57 8.18 12.51 -1.16
CA LEU A 57 7.05 13.44 -1.04
C LEU A 57 5.79 12.72 -0.57
N ALA A 58 5.47 11.56 -1.14
CA ALA A 58 4.30 10.81 -0.74
C ALA A 58 4.38 10.32 0.72
N ALA A 59 5.56 9.87 1.16
CA ALA A 59 5.82 9.49 2.55
C ALA A 59 5.70 10.67 3.52
N ALA A 60 6.14 11.87 3.11
CA ALA A 60 6.01 13.08 3.91
C ALA A 60 4.53 13.50 4.05
N ILE A 61 3.75 13.40 2.97
CA ILE A 61 2.31 13.71 2.95
C ILE A 61 1.55 12.73 3.87
N THR A 62 1.83 11.43 3.80
CA THR A 62 1.19 10.42 4.65
C THR A 62 1.54 10.54 6.12
N THR A 63 2.77 10.97 6.43
CA THR A 63 3.18 11.22 7.83
C THR A 63 2.54 12.49 8.40
N GLY A 64 2.10 13.42 7.55
CA GLY A 64 1.46 14.68 7.99
C GLY A 64 2.33 15.52 8.93
N GLY A 65 3.66 15.36 8.86
CA GLY A 65 4.63 16.00 9.77
C GLY A 65 4.59 15.51 11.22
N THR A 66 3.82 14.46 11.54
CA THR A 66 3.61 13.98 12.91
C THR A 66 4.33 12.65 13.12
N LEU A 67 5.29 12.60 14.05
CA LEU A 67 6.05 11.38 14.38
C LEU A 67 5.33 10.47 15.40
N ASN A 68 4.07 10.76 15.72
CA ASN A 68 3.28 9.96 16.65
C ASN A 68 2.72 8.72 15.94
N ASN A 69 2.76 7.56 16.61
CA ASN A 69 2.16 6.32 16.12
C ASN A 69 2.67 5.85 14.74
N LEU A 70 3.97 6.04 14.49
CA LEU A 70 4.64 5.67 13.23
C LEU A 70 4.47 4.21 12.81
N PHE A 71 4.35 3.29 13.79
CA PHE A 71 4.27 1.85 13.55
C PHE A 71 2.86 1.28 13.65
N THR A 72 1.87 2.09 14.05
CA THR A 72 0.49 1.64 14.28
C THR A 72 -0.48 2.27 13.29
N THR A 73 -0.54 3.59 13.22
CA THR A 73 -1.46 4.30 12.30
C THR A 73 -0.78 4.80 11.04
N ASN A 74 0.51 5.16 11.12
CA ASN A 74 1.23 5.79 10.01
C ASN A 74 2.14 4.82 9.25
N TYR A 75 1.81 3.54 9.11
CA TYR A 75 2.73 2.58 8.47
C TYR A 75 3.04 2.88 6.98
N GLU A 76 2.30 3.79 6.33
CA GLU A 76 2.48 4.17 4.92
C GLU A 76 3.84 4.82 4.63
N TRP A 77 4.47 5.52 5.60
CA TRP A 77 5.81 6.14 5.41
C TRP A 77 6.89 5.11 5.09
N MET A 78 6.69 3.84 5.46
CA MET A 78 7.64 2.74 5.21
C MET A 78 7.88 2.50 3.71
N MET A 79 7.07 3.07 2.82
CA MET A 79 7.31 3.03 1.38
C MET A 79 8.66 3.64 0.96
N VAL A 80 9.28 4.48 1.80
CA VAL A 80 10.64 5.00 1.60
C VAL A 80 11.66 3.87 1.40
N PHE A 81 11.46 2.70 2.02
CA PHE A 81 12.35 1.55 1.83
C PHE A 81 12.38 1.02 0.39
N ALA A 82 11.39 1.34 -0.44
CA ALA A 82 11.38 1.00 -1.86
C ALA A 82 12.44 1.77 -2.67
N ILE A 83 12.96 2.89 -2.16
CA ILE A 83 14.03 3.65 -2.83
C ILE A 83 15.29 2.80 -3.00
N ILE A 84 15.62 1.97 -2.00
CA ILE A 84 16.82 1.11 -2.00
C ILE A 84 16.83 0.17 -3.22
N PRO A 85 15.82 -0.71 -3.43
CA PRO A 85 15.80 -1.59 -4.60
C PRO A 85 15.65 -0.83 -5.92
N ILE A 86 15.00 0.34 -5.96
CA ILE A 86 14.90 1.17 -7.18
C ILE A 86 16.28 1.68 -7.60
N MET A 87 17.10 2.14 -6.65
CA MET A 87 18.45 2.64 -6.92
C MET A 87 19.40 1.52 -7.36
N LEU A 88 19.26 0.34 -6.74
CA LEU A 88 20.00 -0.88 -7.10
C LEU A 88 19.51 -1.53 -8.41
N TYR A 89 18.40 -1.04 -8.99
CA TYR A 89 17.85 -1.63 -10.20
C TYR A 89 18.67 -1.25 -11.45
N ASN A 90 19.19 -2.28 -12.13
CA ASN A 90 20.02 -2.13 -13.32
C ASN A 90 19.22 -1.98 -14.63
N GLY A 91 17.88 -1.95 -14.57
CA GLY A 91 17.03 -1.81 -15.76
C GLY A 91 16.73 -3.11 -16.50
N GLU A 92 17.42 -4.20 -16.15
CA GLU A 92 17.19 -5.51 -16.73
C GLU A 92 16.08 -6.28 -16.00
N ARG A 93 15.31 -7.06 -16.74
CA ARG A 93 14.31 -7.96 -16.16
C ARG A 93 15.04 -9.14 -15.51
N GLY A 94 14.95 -9.25 -14.19
CA GLY A 94 15.54 -10.38 -13.46
C GLY A 94 14.97 -11.73 -13.93
N LYS A 95 15.79 -12.80 -13.84
CA LYS A 95 15.37 -14.19 -14.07
C LYS A 95 14.38 -14.61 -12.97
N GLY A 96 13.11 -14.26 -13.14
CA GLY A 96 12.08 -14.48 -12.14
C GLY A 96 11.68 -15.96 -12.03
N SER A 97 11.93 -16.58 -10.88
CA SER A 97 11.36 -17.88 -10.54
C SER A 97 9.88 -17.71 -10.17
N LYS A 98 9.01 -17.69 -11.18
CA LYS A 98 7.55 -17.50 -10.99
C LYS A 98 6.97 -18.40 -9.89
N TYR A 99 7.43 -19.65 -9.82
CA TYR A 99 6.95 -20.64 -8.87
C TYR A 99 7.31 -20.32 -7.42
N PHE A 100 8.47 -19.70 -7.18
CA PHE A 100 8.87 -19.30 -5.83
C PHE A 100 7.89 -18.24 -5.28
N PHE A 101 7.56 -17.23 -6.08
CA PHE A 101 6.61 -16.19 -5.68
C PHE A 101 5.19 -16.74 -5.48
N TYR A 102 4.73 -17.64 -6.35
CA TYR A 102 3.41 -18.26 -6.21
C TYR A 102 3.27 -19.12 -4.96
N LEU A 103 4.36 -19.73 -4.48
CA LEU A 103 4.35 -20.53 -3.24
C LEU A 103 4.58 -19.66 -2.00
N PHE A 104 5.51 -18.70 -2.07
CA PHE A 104 5.83 -17.81 -0.97
C PHE A 104 4.64 -16.93 -0.58
N TYR A 105 3.85 -16.47 -1.56
CA TYR A 105 2.71 -15.58 -1.31
C TYR A 105 1.63 -16.18 -0.38
N PRO A 106 1.07 -17.38 -0.64
CA PRO A 106 0.16 -18.00 0.33
C PRO A 106 0.88 -18.40 1.62
N ALA A 107 2.11 -18.92 1.53
CA ALA A 107 2.82 -19.47 2.68
C ALA A 107 3.08 -18.43 3.79
N HIS A 108 3.55 -17.22 3.46
CA HIS A 108 3.85 -16.22 4.49
C HIS A 108 2.59 -15.74 5.22
N ILE A 109 1.44 -15.66 4.54
CA ILE A 109 0.16 -15.31 5.17
C ILE A 109 -0.23 -16.39 6.19
N TYR A 110 -0.13 -17.67 5.82
CA TYR A 110 -0.40 -18.78 6.75
C TYR A 110 0.57 -18.80 7.93
N ILE A 111 1.87 -18.52 7.71
CA ILE A 111 2.87 -18.43 8.78
C ILE A 111 2.53 -17.31 9.75
N LEU A 112 2.21 -16.10 9.25
CA LEU A 112 1.81 -14.97 10.11
C LEU A 112 0.53 -15.28 10.89
N TYR A 113 -0.44 -15.94 10.26
CA TYR A 113 -1.65 -16.40 10.92
C TYR A 113 -1.36 -17.41 12.04
N LEU A 114 -0.52 -18.41 11.78
CA LEU A 114 -0.08 -19.39 12.78
C LEU A 114 0.63 -18.72 13.96
N ILE A 115 1.57 -17.82 13.70
CA ILE A 115 2.27 -17.07 14.75
C ILE A 115 1.28 -16.27 15.59
N SER A 116 0.33 -15.57 14.96
CA SER A 116 -0.72 -14.82 15.65
C SER A 116 -1.59 -15.74 16.51
N TYR A 117 -1.93 -16.93 16.02
CA TYR A 117 -2.72 -17.91 16.76
C TYR A 117 -1.98 -18.44 17.99
N PHE A 118 -0.68 -18.75 17.86
CA PHE A 118 0.13 -19.21 18.99
C PHE A 118 0.41 -18.10 20.01
N MET A 119 0.55 -16.85 19.58
CA MET A 119 0.80 -15.72 20.48
C MET A 119 -0.47 -15.22 21.18
N SER A 120 -1.65 -15.44 20.58
CA SER A 120 -2.95 -15.04 21.12
C SER A 120 -3.60 -16.10 22.03
N ARG A 121 -2.97 -17.25 22.22
CA ARG A 121 -3.45 -18.36 23.04
C ARG A 121 -2.65 -18.46 24.33
#